data_AF-A0A183GSM4-F1
#
_entry.id   AF-A0A183GSM4-F1
#
_cell.length_a   1.000
_cell.length_b   1.000
_cell.length_c   1.000
_cell.angle_alpha   90.00
_cell.angle_beta   90.00
_cell.angle_gamma   90.00
#
_symmetry.space_group_name_H-M   'P 1'
#
loop_
_entity.id
_entity.type
_entity.pdbx_description
1 polymer ?
#
loop_
_entity_poly.entity_id
_entity_poly.type
_entity_poly.pdbx_seq_one_letter_code
_entity_poly.pdbx_strand_id
1 'polypeptide(L)'
;MLKDFDTRIIADLDLGKFIEPVIWDYSENIVTMPDSSFAQIASNFPIVWASSAYKGANFPAAKYIDIRHYETNNRAWIDTKIAQQDKFTRFRGIIITGWQRYDHMAAICEILPMGTPSMVLNVQIALMGSRKVGSKSH
;
A
#
# COMPACT_ATOMS: atom_id res chain seq x y z
N MET A 1 1.15 13.84 4.89
CA MET A 1 1.42 14.68 3.70
C MET A 1 0.12 15.20 3.09
N LEU A 2 -0.86 14.40 2.68
CA LEU A 2 -2.17 14.94 2.22
C LEU A 2 -3.23 15.09 3.32
N LYS A 3 -3.03 14.50 4.51
CA LYS A 3 -3.96 14.63 5.65
C LYS A 3 -4.12 16.07 6.15
N ASP A 4 -3.13 16.92 5.89
CA ASP A 4 -3.04 18.28 6.44
C ASP A 4 -3.48 19.36 5.44
N PHE A 5 -3.83 18.98 4.20
CA PHE A 5 -4.34 19.90 3.20
C PHE A 5 -5.85 20.09 3.38
N ASP A 6 -6.32 21.34 3.33
CA ASP A 6 -7.76 21.62 3.36
C ASP A 6 -8.43 20.95 2.15
N THR A 7 -9.44 20.12 2.42
CA THR A 7 -10.19 19.40 1.40
C THR A 7 -10.82 20.34 0.38
N ARG A 8 -11.14 21.57 0.76
CA ARG A 8 -11.64 22.61 -0.15
C ARG A 8 -10.60 23.01 -1.17
N ILE A 9 -9.34 23.19 -0.77
CA ILE A 9 -8.26 23.55 -1.71
C ILE A 9 -8.04 22.42 -2.72
N ILE A 10 -8.13 21.16 -2.29
CA ILE A 10 -7.99 20.00 -3.17
C ILE A 10 -9.11 19.98 -4.22
N ALA A 11 -10.35 20.28 -3.81
CA ALA A 11 -11.51 20.38 -4.69
C ALA A 11 -11.41 21.58 -5.64
N ASP A 12 -11.09 22.77 -5.13
CA ASP A 12 -10.99 24.02 -5.89
C ASP A 12 -9.92 23.96 -6.99
N LEU A 13 -8.80 23.28 -6.70
CA LEU A 13 -7.70 23.07 -7.63
C LEU A 13 -7.88 21.82 -8.50
N ASP A 14 -8.99 21.09 -8.36
CA ASP A 14 -9.30 19.89 -9.14
C ASP A 14 -8.18 18.83 -9.08
N LEU A 15 -7.42 18.76 -7.97
CA LEU A 15 -6.20 17.94 -7.88
C LEU A 15 -6.49 16.45 -8.06
N GLY A 16 -7.69 16.00 -7.73
CA GLY A 16 -8.16 14.63 -7.97
C GLY A 16 -8.15 14.19 -9.42
N LYS A 17 -8.13 15.13 -10.38
CA LYS A 17 -8.02 14.84 -11.81
C LYS A 17 -6.58 14.60 -12.26
N PHE A 18 -5.60 15.09 -11.49
CA PHE A 18 -4.19 15.08 -11.85
C PHE A 18 -3.34 14.14 -10.99
N ILE A 19 -3.80 13.82 -9.78
CA ILE A 19 -3.04 13.07 -8.78
C ILE A 19 -3.81 11.80 -8.40
N GLU A 20 -3.11 10.66 -8.43
CA GLU A 20 -3.59 9.40 -7.88
C GLU A 20 -2.78 9.08 -6.61
N PRO A 21 -3.34 9.26 -5.40
CA PRO A 21 -2.58 9.03 -4.18
C PRO A 21 -2.31 7.55 -3.95
N VAL A 22 -1.14 7.27 -3.35
CA VAL A 22 -0.74 5.94 -2.88
C VAL A 22 -0.93 5.89 -1.38
N ILE A 23 -1.84 5.03 -0.93
CA ILE A 23 -2.09 4.75 0.48
C ILE A 23 -1.17 3.60 0.89
N TRP A 24 -0.39 3.78 1.96
CA TRP A 24 0.59 2.80 2.40
C TRP A 24 0.54 2.66 3.93
N ASP A 25 0.80 1.44 4.37
CA ASP A 25 0.92 1.02 5.76
C ASP A 25 1.68 -0.31 5.73
N TYR A 26 2.74 -0.42 6.52
CA TYR A 26 3.61 -1.59 6.49
C TYR A 26 3.37 -2.53 7.67
N SER A 27 2.39 -2.24 8.53
CA SER A 27 1.98 -3.16 9.59
C SER A 27 1.22 -4.37 9.06
N GLU A 28 1.23 -5.46 9.83
CA GLU A 28 0.54 -6.71 9.50
C GLU A 28 -0.99 -6.57 9.51
N ASN A 29 -1.49 -5.67 10.37
CA ASN A 29 -2.87 -5.21 10.36
C ASN A 29 -2.87 -3.77 9.92
N ILE A 30 -3.64 -3.39 8.90
CA ILE A 30 -3.73 -2.00 8.44
C ILE A 30 -4.42 -1.17 9.53
N VAL A 31 -3.62 -0.56 10.41
CA VAL A 31 -4.10 0.14 11.61
C VAL A 31 -4.07 1.65 11.43
N THR A 32 -3.31 2.14 10.46
CA THR A 32 -3.07 3.59 10.29
C THR A 32 -4.24 4.34 9.64
N MET A 33 -5.23 3.62 9.11
CA MET A 33 -6.38 4.22 8.43
C MET A 33 -7.73 3.61 8.84
N PRO A 34 -8.57 4.35 9.59
CA PRO A 34 -9.96 3.95 9.80
C PRO A 34 -10.77 4.07 8.49
N ASP A 35 -11.91 3.38 8.46
CA ASP A 35 -12.84 3.33 7.33
C ASP A 35 -13.27 4.73 6.83
N SER A 36 -13.41 5.68 7.76
CA SER A 36 -13.74 7.08 7.50
C SER A 36 -12.65 7.81 6.72
N SER A 37 -11.37 7.47 6.93
CA SER A 37 -10.26 8.08 6.19
C SER A 37 -10.27 7.67 4.71
N PHE A 38 -10.68 6.45 4.39
CA PHE A 38 -10.85 6.04 2.98
C PHE A 38 -11.96 6.85 2.29
N ALA A 39 -13.08 7.07 2.98
CA ALA A 39 -14.18 7.89 2.45
C ALA A 39 -13.77 9.36 2.23
N GLN A 40 -12.96 9.93 3.14
CA GLN A 40 -12.44 11.29 2.99
C GLN A 40 -11.44 11.43 1.83
N ILE A 41 -10.64 10.40 1.55
CA ILE A 41 -9.77 10.41 0.37
C ILE A 41 -10.63 10.28 -0.89
N ALA A 42 -11.61 9.38 -0.89
CA ALA A 42 -12.48 9.13 -2.03
C ALA A 42 -13.28 10.36 -2.49
N SER A 43 -13.62 11.28 -1.56
CA SER A 43 -14.38 12.49 -1.90
C SER A 43 -13.63 13.43 -2.84
N ASN A 44 -12.30 13.44 -2.79
CA ASN A 44 -11.46 14.30 -3.61
C ASN A 44 -10.61 13.55 -4.63
N PHE A 45 -10.30 12.28 -4.38
CA PHE A 45 -9.44 11.46 -5.23
C PHE A 45 -10.22 10.22 -5.70
N PRO A 46 -10.80 10.26 -6.91
CA PRO A 46 -11.61 9.14 -7.43
C PRO A 46 -10.78 7.89 -7.71
N ILE A 47 -9.47 8.03 -7.88
CA ILE A 47 -8.56 6.95 -8.24
C ILE A 47 -7.42 6.89 -7.23
N VAL A 48 -7.16 5.70 -6.67
CA VAL A 48 -6.13 5.49 -5.65
C VAL A 48 -5.35 4.19 -5.88
N TRP A 49 -4.18 4.12 -5.24
CA TRP A 49 -3.32 2.94 -5.14
C TRP A 49 -3.13 2.53 -3.69
N ALA A 50 -2.86 1.25 -3.47
CA ALA A 50 -2.35 0.72 -2.21
C ALA A 50 -0.85 0.46 -2.35
N SER A 51 -0.15 0.36 -1.23
CA SER A 51 1.23 -0.10 -1.21
C SER A 51 1.55 -0.98 -0.02
N SER A 52 2.07 -2.17 -0.33
CA SER A 52 2.71 -3.10 0.59
C SER A 52 4.23 -3.05 0.45
N ALA A 53 4.96 -3.84 1.24
CA ALA A 53 6.41 -3.98 1.13
C ALA A 53 6.83 -5.47 1.04
N TYR A 54 7.94 -5.74 0.35
CA TYR A 54 8.60 -7.05 0.35
C TYR A 54 9.94 -7.04 1.11
N LYS A 55 10.48 -5.86 1.41
CA LYS A 55 11.68 -5.67 2.23
C LYS A 55 11.74 -4.24 2.77
N GLY A 56 12.53 -4.03 3.82
CA GLY A 56 12.66 -2.78 4.54
C GLY A 56 11.35 -2.36 5.21
N ALA A 57 11.12 -1.08 5.47
CA ALA A 57 9.85 -0.58 6.06
C ALA A 57 9.48 -1.08 7.48
N ASN A 58 10.22 -2.03 8.05
CA ASN A 58 9.91 -2.61 9.36
C ASN A 58 10.53 -1.77 10.50
N PHE A 59 11.85 -1.82 10.67
CA PHE A 59 12.57 -1.01 11.68
C PHE A 59 14.02 -0.72 11.27
N PRO A 60 14.65 0.36 11.79
CA PRO A 60 15.96 0.83 11.32
C PRO A 60 17.11 -0.19 11.40
N ALA A 61 17.07 -1.07 12.40
CA ALA A 61 18.13 -2.03 12.70
C ALA A 61 17.91 -3.44 12.11
N ALA A 62 16.92 -3.61 11.22
CA ALA A 62 16.62 -4.90 10.60
C ALA A 62 17.79 -5.36 9.72
N LYS A 63 18.47 -6.43 10.15
CA LYS A 63 19.57 -7.06 9.41
C LYS A 63 19.11 -8.25 8.56
N TYR A 64 18.01 -8.86 8.96
CA TYR A 64 17.43 -10.05 8.35
C TYR A 64 16.03 -9.73 7.85
N ILE A 65 15.67 -10.37 6.74
CA ILE A 65 14.36 -10.22 6.13
C ILE A 65 13.31 -11.02 6.91
N ASP A 66 12.23 -10.35 7.30
CA ASP A 66 11.05 -11.00 7.86
C ASP A 66 10.01 -11.27 6.76
N ILE A 67 10.17 -12.39 6.06
CA ILE A 67 9.30 -12.77 4.93
C ILE A 67 7.83 -12.88 5.36
N ARG A 68 7.57 -13.40 6.56
CA ARG A 68 6.21 -13.63 7.07
C ARG A 68 5.49 -12.31 7.34
N HIS A 69 6.20 -11.34 7.89
CA HIS A 69 5.69 -10.00 8.09
C HIS A 69 5.24 -9.38 6.76
N TYR A 70 6.10 -9.38 5.74
CA TYR A 70 5.80 -8.81 4.43
C TYR A 70 4.65 -9.53 3.71
N GLU A 71 4.61 -10.87 3.79
CA GLU A 71 3.47 -11.65 3.30
C GLU A 71 2.16 -11.21 3.97
N THR A 72 2.16 -11.10 5.30
CA THR A 72 0.96 -10.73 6.07
C THR A 72 0.48 -9.34 5.70
N ASN A 73 1.39 -8.37 5.62
CA ASN A 73 1.09 -7.01 5.17
C ASN A 73 0.47 -6.99 3.76
N ASN A 74 1.04 -7.75 2.82
CA ASN A 74 0.54 -7.78 1.45
C ASN A 74 -0.85 -8.41 1.33
N ARG A 75 -1.12 -9.48 2.09
CA ARG A 75 -2.47 -10.06 2.20
C ARG A 75 -3.47 -9.07 2.80
N ALA A 76 -3.07 -8.36 3.86
CA ALA A 76 -3.91 -7.34 4.48
C ALA A 76 -4.26 -6.22 3.50
N TRP A 77 -3.34 -5.80 2.62
CA TRP A 77 -3.62 -4.85 1.55
C TRP A 77 -4.55 -5.38 0.46
N ILE A 78 -4.45 -6.66 0.10
CA ILE A 78 -5.38 -7.31 -0.83
C ILE A 78 -6.80 -7.28 -0.26
N ASP A 79 -6.96 -7.69 1.00
CA ASP A 79 -8.28 -7.73 1.66
C ASP A 79 -8.84 -6.32 1.86
N THR A 80 -7.99 -5.37 2.26
CA THR A 80 -8.35 -3.95 2.41
C THR A 80 -8.80 -3.35 1.08
N LYS A 81 -8.06 -3.61 -0.01
CA LYS A 81 -8.47 -3.18 -1.35
C LYS A 81 -9.87 -3.73 -1.69
N ILE A 82 -10.12 -5.02 -1.43
CA ILE A 82 -11.42 -5.65 -1.71
C ILE A 82 -12.54 -4.97 -0.92
N ALA A 83 -12.30 -4.67 0.36
CA ALA A 83 -13.29 -4.05 1.23
C ALA A 83 -13.55 -2.57 0.90
N GLN A 84 -12.56 -1.85 0.40
CA GLN A 84 -12.61 -0.38 0.24
C GLN A 84 -12.80 0.08 -1.21
N GLN A 85 -12.63 -0.81 -2.21
CA GLN A 85 -12.66 -0.44 -3.63
C GLN A 85 -13.96 0.23 -4.07
N ASP A 86 -15.10 -0.12 -3.48
CA ASP A 86 -16.42 0.41 -3.87
C ASP A 86 -16.60 1.90 -3.52
N LYS A 87 -15.75 2.43 -2.65
CA LYS A 87 -15.75 3.88 -2.31
C LYS A 87 -15.11 4.73 -3.39
N PHE A 88 -14.25 4.14 -4.22
CA PHE A 88 -13.48 4.84 -5.23
C PHE A 88 -14.05 4.53 -6.61
N THR A 89 -13.90 5.45 -7.55
CA THR A 89 -14.16 5.14 -8.97
C THR A 89 -13.24 4.03 -9.45
N ARG A 90 -11.97 4.04 -9.01
CA ARG A 90 -11.05 2.96 -9.33
C ARG A 90 -9.97 2.79 -8.26
N PHE A 91 -9.91 1.59 -7.69
CA PHE A 91 -8.75 1.15 -6.91
C PHE A 91 -7.77 0.42 -7.84
N ARG A 92 -6.74 1.13 -8.31
CA ARG A 92 -5.86 0.70 -9.43
C ARG A 92 -5.15 -0.62 -9.17
N GLY A 93 -4.58 -0.78 -8.00
CA GLY A 93 -3.76 -1.92 -7.66
C GLY A 93 -2.94 -1.72 -6.40
N ILE A 94 -1.99 -2.61 -6.19
CA ILE A 94 -1.07 -2.62 -5.06
C ILE A 94 0.36 -2.49 -5.60
N ILE A 95 1.10 -1.53 -5.07
CA ILE A 95 2.53 -1.33 -5.33
C ILE A 95 3.32 -2.07 -4.25
N ILE A 96 4.19 -3.01 -4.63
CA ILE A 96 5.01 -3.76 -3.69
C ILE A 96 6.39 -3.10 -3.62
N THR A 97 6.68 -2.45 -2.49
CA THR A 97 7.89 -1.63 -2.30
C THR A 97 9.03 -2.41 -1.66
N GLY A 98 10.27 -1.96 -1.91
CA GLY A 98 11.47 -2.56 -1.32
C GLY A 98 12.43 -1.49 -0.82
N TRP A 99 12.19 -1.03 0.41
CA TRP A 99 12.96 0.05 1.01
C TRP A 99 14.41 -0.37 1.25
N GLN A 100 15.35 0.56 1.04
CA GLN A 100 16.78 0.32 1.24
C GLN A 100 17.28 0.84 2.58
N ARG A 101 16.60 1.84 3.15
CA ARG A 101 16.98 2.51 4.41
C ARG A 101 15.71 2.93 5.12
N TYR A 102 15.78 3.03 6.45
CA TYR A 102 14.65 3.48 7.25
C TYR A 102 14.57 5.01 7.35
N ASP A 103 15.71 5.66 7.45
CA ASP A 103 15.84 7.11 7.33
C ASP A 103 16.97 7.46 6.36
N HIS A 104 17.06 8.75 6.00
CA HIS A 104 18.04 9.23 5.01
C HIS A 104 19.50 8.96 5.39
N MET A 105 19.80 8.81 6.67
CA MET A 105 21.16 8.67 7.22
C MET A 105 21.47 7.24 7.69
N ALA A 106 20.48 6.35 7.75
CA ALA A 106 20.65 4.97 8.16
C ALA A 106 21.48 4.16 7.16
N ALA A 107 22.12 3.10 7.65
CA ALA A 107 22.77 2.10 6.82
C ALA A 107 21.74 1.37 5.92
N ILE A 108 22.22 0.73 4.86
CA ILE A 108 21.36 -0.11 4.01
C ILE A 108 20.86 -1.29 4.84
N CYS A 109 19.55 -1.49 4.87
CA CYS A 109 18.91 -2.67 5.44
C CYS A 109 18.52 -3.65 4.32
N GLU A 110 18.56 -4.95 4.65
CA GLU A 110 18.01 -6.04 3.83
C GLU A 110 18.37 -5.92 2.34
N ILE A 111 19.62 -6.22 1.97
CA ILE A 111 20.13 -6.10 0.60
C ILE A 111 19.28 -6.88 -0.43
N LEU A 112 19.31 -6.44 -1.69
CA LEU A 112 18.50 -7.02 -2.76
C LEU A 112 18.58 -8.55 -2.86
N PRO A 113 19.77 -9.21 -2.80
CA PRO A 113 19.84 -10.68 -2.84
C PRO A 113 19.02 -11.37 -1.76
N MET A 114 18.97 -10.79 -0.55
CA MET A 114 18.16 -11.30 0.56
C MET A 114 16.67 -10.97 0.39
N GLY A 115 16.37 -9.84 -0.28
CA GLY A 115 15.04 -9.38 -0.65
C GLY A 115 14.34 -10.20 -1.74
N THR A 116 15.10 -10.81 -2.65
CA THR A 116 14.56 -11.46 -3.86
C THR A 116 13.53 -12.56 -3.54
N PRO A 117 13.76 -13.50 -2.59
CA PRO A 117 12.76 -14.52 -2.27
C PRO A 117 11.44 -13.91 -1.78
N SER A 118 11.50 -12.89 -0.92
CA SER A 118 10.32 -12.18 -0.43
C SER A 118 9.61 -11.42 -1.54
N MET A 119 10.36 -10.80 -2.46
CA MET A 119 9.80 -10.13 -3.64
C MET A 119 8.99 -11.10 -4.49
N VAL A 120 9.56 -12.27 -4.83
CA VAL A 120 8.89 -13.29 -5.64
C VAL A 120 7.61 -13.76 -4.94
N LEU A 121 7.69 -14.08 -3.64
CA LEU A 121 6.53 -14.50 -2.86
C LEU A 121 5.42 -13.45 -2.88
N ASN A 122 5.74 -12.19 -2.60
CA ASN A 122 4.76 -11.11 -2.52
C ASN A 122 4.12 -10.81 -3.88
N VAL A 123 4.88 -10.89 -4.98
CA VAL A 123 4.33 -10.78 -6.34
C VAL A 123 3.37 -11.94 -6.62
N GLN A 124 3.73 -13.18 -6.28
CA GLN A 124 2.84 -14.34 -6.46
C GLN A 124 1.54 -14.20 -5.66
N ILE A 125 1.62 -13.73 -4.41
CA ILE A 125 0.45 -13.47 -3.57
C ILE A 125 -0.46 -12.41 -4.20
N ALA A 126 0.10 -11.32 -4.72
CA ALA A 126 -0.67 -10.29 -5.42
C ALA A 126 -1.36 -10.83 -6.68
N LEU A 127 -0.67 -11.68 -7.46
CA LEU A 127 -1.25 -12.35 -8.64
C LEU A 127 -2.38 -13.32 -8.26
N MET A 128 -2.26 -14.02 -7.13
CA MET A 128 -3.34 -14.88 -6.62
C MET A 128 -4.54 -14.04 -6.12
N GLY A 129 -4.26 -12.92 -5.47
CA GLY A 129 -5.27 -11.97 -4.99
C GLY A 129 -6.08 -11.35 -6.13
N SER A 130 -5.44 -11.01 -7.25
CA SER A 130 -6.14 -10.42 -8.41
C SER A 130 -7.17 -11.39 -9.02
N ARG A 131 -6.88 -12.70 -9.03
CA ARG A 131 -7.81 -13.74 -9.50
C ARG A 131 -9.06 -13.87 -8.61
N LYS A 132 -8.91 -13.70 -7.28
CA LYS A 132 -10.05 -13.74 -6.35
C LYS A 132 -11.06 -12.61 -6.62
N VAL A 133 -10.60 -11.44 -7.04
CA VAL A 133 -11.47 -10.30 -7.36
C VAL A 133 -12.32 -10.57 -8.61
N GLY A 134 -11.76 -11.24 -9.62
CA GLY A 134 -12.47 -11.58 -10.86
C GLY A 134 -13.52 -12.70 -10.72
N SER A 135 -13.56 -13.42 -9.60
CA SER A 135 -14.52 -14.52 -9.37
C SER A 135 -15.84 -14.06 -8.75
N LYS A 136 -15.96 -12.81 -8.27
CA LYS A 136 -17.18 -12.28 -7.62
C LYS A 136 -18.19 -11.67 -8.62
N SER A 137 -17.95 -11.79 -9.92
CA SER A 137 -18.85 -11.33 -10.97
C SER A 137 -19.63 -12.50 -11.58
N HIS A 138 -20.50 -13.14 -10.79
CA HIS A 138 -21.58 -14.02 -11.25
C HIS A 138 -22.75 -13.93 -10.29
#